data_AF-A0A080MBV9-F1
#
_entry.id   AF-A0A080MBV9-F1
#
_cell.length_a   1.000
_cell.length_b   1.000
_cell.length_c   1.000
_cell.angle_alpha   90.00
_cell.angle_beta   90.00
_cell.angle_gamma   90.00
#
_symmetry.space_group_name_H-M   'P 1'
#
loop_
_entity.id
_entity.type
_entity.pdbx_description
1 polymer ?
#
loop_
_entity_poly.entity_id
_entity_poly.type
_entity_poly.pdbx_seq_one_letter_code
_entity_poly.pdbx_strand_id
1 'polypeptide(L)'
;MSELCLTLVCPPEVEEKLLDLLLLWPGATIFTSTATAAHGLAHESLDQTEQVLGRARATEVQVICAAAGQAALLAALRQQFSGVGLRYWVTPVVEAGEIA
;
A
#
# COMPACT_ATOMS: atom_id res chain seq x y z
N MET A 1 -0.22 -6.95 -21.90
CA MET A 1 -0.62 -7.66 -20.67
C MET A 1 -1.40 -6.66 -19.83
N SER A 2 -2.47 -7.05 -19.14
CA SER A 2 -3.20 -6.10 -18.31
C SER A 2 -2.40 -5.72 -17.07
N GLU A 3 -2.26 -4.44 -16.82
CA GLU A 3 -1.64 -3.89 -15.61
C GLU A 3 -2.68 -3.40 -14.63
N LEU A 4 -2.27 -3.30 -13.38
CA LEU A 4 -3.06 -2.73 -12.31
C LEU A 4 -2.19 -1.92 -11.37
N CYS A 5 -2.83 -0.97 -10.71
CA CYS A 5 -2.26 -0.23 -9.60
C CYS A 5 -2.83 -0.81 -8.30
N LEU A 6 -1.96 -1.41 -7.49
CA LEU A 6 -2.28 -1.77 -6.12
C LEU A 6 -1.93 -0.57 -5.24
N THR A 7 -2.95 0.03 -4.63
CA THR A 7 -2.77 1.08 -3.63
C THR A 7 -2.85 0.45 -2.25
N LEU A 8 -1.88 0.80 -1.40
CA LEU A 8 -1.75 0.34 -0.02
C LEU A 8 -1.77 1.57 0.89
N VAL A 9 -2.50 1.49 2.00
CA VAL A 9 -2.44 2.49 3.07
C VAL A 9 -2.01 1.78 4.33
N CYS A 10 -0.90 2.22 4.91
CA CYS A 10 -0.27 1.58 6.05
C CYS A 10 0.06 2.58 7.17
N PRO A 11 0.05 2.14 8.44
CA PRO A 11 0.62 2.93 9.52
C PRO A 11 2.12 3.21 9.30
N PRO A 12 2.66 4.34 9.77
CA PRO A 12 4.07 4.69 9.60
C PRO A 12 5.04 3.63 10.14
N GLU A 13 4.64 2.89 11.18
CA GLU A 13 5.46 1.87 11.84
C GLU A 13 5.80 0.68 10.94
N VAL A 14 5.03 0.46 9.87
CA VAL A 14 5.21 -0.67 8.96
C VAL A 14 5.64 -0.23 7.55
N GLU A 15 5.84 1.07 7.34
CA GLU A 15 6.22 1.65 6.05
C GLU A 15 7.54 1.05 5.54
N GLU A 16 8.62 1.13 6.32
CA GLU A 16 9.95 0.67 5.89
C GLU A 16 9.93 -0.80 5.48
N LYS A 17 9.30 -1.66 6.30
CA LYS A 17 9.15 -3.08 6.02
C LYS A 17 8.34 -3.33 4.74
N LEU A 18 7.32 -2.52 4.47
CA LEU A 18 6.51 -2.62 3.25
C LEU A 18 7.33 -2.26 2.02
N LEU A 19 8.11 -1.18 2.09
CA LEU A 19 9.00 -0.77 1.00
C LEU A 19 10.08 -1.82 0.73
N ASP A 20 10.68 -2.40 1.77
CA ASP A 20 11.65 -3.49 1.64
C ASP A 20 11.06 -4.72 0.93
N LEU A 21 9.82 -5.10 1.26
CA LEU A 21 9.13 -6.19 0.57
C LEU A 21 8.98 -5.88 -0.93
N LEU A 22 8.53 -4.66 -1.27
CA LEU A 22 8.29 -4.25 -2.65
C LEU A 22 9.58 -4.12 -3.47
N LEU A 23 10.68 -3.67 -2.85
CA LEU A 23 12.01 -3.64 -3.47
C LEU A 23 12.51 -5.04 -3.86
N LEU A 24 12.16 -6.06 -3.08
CA LEU A 24 12.52 -7.44 -3.34
C LEU A 24 11.49 -8.17 -4.23
N TRP A 25 10.38 -7.54 -4.57
CA TRP A 25 9.29 -8.18 -5.31
C TRP A 25 9.56 -8.17 -6.82
N PRO A 26 9.77 -9.33 -7.48
CA PRO A 26 10.16 -9.36 -8.89
C PRO A 26 9.09 -8.83 -9.85
N GLY A 27 7.84 -8.78 -9.40
CA GLY A 27 6.69 -8.39 -10.22
C GLY A 27 6.28 -6.92 -10.11
N ALA A 28 7.02 -6.10 -9.36
CA ALA A 28 6.75 -4.66 -9.24
C ALA A 28 7.44 -3.94 -10.41
N THR A 29 6.67 -3.26 -11.26
CA THR A 29 7.23 -2.46 -12.36
C THR A 29 7.80 -1.15 -11.80
N ILE A 30 7.01 -0.47 -10.97
CA ILE A 30 7.38 0.76 -10.26
C ILE A 30 6.47 0.90 -9.04
N PHE A 31 6.98 1.50 -7.97
CA PHE A 31 6.16 1.93 -6.86
C PHE A 31 6.57 3.31 -6.35
N THR A 32 5.62 4.00 -5.72
CA THR A 32 5.81 5.31 -5.08
C THR A 32 5.24 5.28 -3.68
N SER A 33 5.74 6.13 -2.79
CA SER A 33 5.18 6.35 -1.46
C SER A 33 4.93 7.83 -1.21
N THR A 34 3.90 8.13 -0.41
CA THR A 34 3.57 9.50 -0.01
C THR A 34 2.94 9.50 1.38
N ALA A 35 3.40 10.41 2.25
CA ALA A 35 2.77 10.64 3.54
C ALA A 35 1.33 11.14 3.35
N THR A 36 0.37 10.52 4.01
CA THR A 36 -1.06 10.81 3.88
C THR A 36 -1.76 10.89 5.24
N ALA A 37 -2.96 11.45 5.23
CA ALA A 37 -3.87 11.43 6.37
C ALA A 37 -5.00 10.44 6.09
N ALA A 38 -5.10 9.39 6.89
CA ALA A 38 -6.14 8.38 6.73
C ALA A 38 -7.32 8.64 7.67
N HIS A 39 -8.53 8.61 7.12
CA HIS A 39 -9.77 8.78 7.85
C HIS A 39 -10.58 7.47 7.83
N GLY A 40 -11.50 7.28 8.79
CA GLY A 40 -12.30 6.06 8.88
C GLY A 40 -11.50 4.82 9.31
N LEU A 41 -10.38 5.02 9.99
CA LEU A 41 -9.70 3.95 10.74
C LEU A 41 -10.47 3.65 12.03
N ALA A 42 -10.43 2.41 12.50
CA ALA A 42 -11.08 2.06 13.76
C ALA A 42 -10.45 2.87 14.90
N HIS A 43 -11.25 3.38 15.83
CA HIS A 43 -10.77 4.26 16.90
C HIS A 43 -9.66 3.62 17.75
N GLU A 44 -9.69 2.29 17.87
CA GLU A 44 -8.73 1.47 18.61
C GLU A 44 -7.31 1.47 17.99
N SER A 45 -7.19 1.94 16.74
CA SER A 45 -5.91 2.06 16.02
C SER A 45 -5.32 3.47 15.99
N LEU A 46 -5.93 4.43 16.70
CA LEU A 46 -5.50 5.83 16.73
C LEU A 46 -4.88 6.18 18.08
N ASP A 47 -3.79 6.93 18.09
CA ASP A 47 -3.28 7.54 19.31
C ASP A 47 -4.23 8.65 19.83
N GLN A 48 -4.00 9.16 21.05
CA GLN A 48 -4.88 10.19 21.64
C GLN A 48 -4.97 11.47 20.80
N THR A 49 -3.88 11.86 20.14
CA THR A 49 -3.84 13.05 19.28
C THR A 49 -4.65 12.80 18.00
N GLU A 50 -4.50 11.63 17.42
CA GLU A 50 -5.21 11.20 16.20
C GLU A 50 -6.70 11.02 16.42
N GLN A 51 -7.11 10.53 17.60
CA GLN A 51 -8.52 10.46 18.00
C GLN A 51 -9.16 11.86 18.04
N VAL A 52 -8.47 12.84 18.61
CA VAL A 52 -8.95 14.24 18.64
C VAL A 52 -9.01 14.83 17.22
N LEU A 53 -8.02 14.53 16.38
CA LEU A 53 -7.97 15.05 15.01
C LEU A 53 -8.89 14.30 14.02
N GLY A 54 -9.42 13.14 14.39
CA GLY A 54 -10.26 12.30 13.53
C GLY A 54 -9.53 11.74 12.30
N ARG A 55 -8.20 11.60 12.39
CA ARG A 55 -7.33 11.12 11.30
C ARG A 55 -6.08 10.47 11.85
N ALA A 56 -5.62 9.40 11.21
CA ALA A 56 -4.31 8.83 11.46
C ALA A 56 -3.28 9.41 10.49
N ARG A 57 -2.03 9.48 10.94
CA ARG A 57 -0.88 9.52 10.02
C ARG A 57 -0.78 8.15 9.35
N ALA A 58 -0.51 8.16 8.05
CA ALA A 58 -0.31 6.94 7.28
C ALA A 58 0.62 7.22 6.12
N THR A 59 1.05 6.14 5.47
CA THR A 59 1.75 6.21 4.20
C THR A 59 0.92 5.50 3.14
N GLU A 60 0.62 6.20 2.05
CA GLU A 60 0.06 5.61 0.85
C GLU A 60 1.21 5.12 -0.03
N VAL A 61 1.16 3.85 -0.42
CA VAL A 61 2.09 3.25 -1.37
C VAL A 61 1.31 2.77 -2.58
N GLN A 62 1.74 3.17 -3.77
CA GLN A 62 1.13 2.75 -5.03
C GLN A 62 2.14 1.91 -5.80
N VAL A 63 1.75 0.71 -6.24
CA VAL A 63 2.59 -0.17 -7.06
C VAL A 63 1.88 -0.55 -8.35
N ILE A 64 2.53 -0.30 -9.49
CA ILE A 64 2.11 -0.82 -10.79
C ILE A 64 2.69 -2.21 -10.94
N CYS A 65 1.84 -3.19 -11.23
CA CYS A 65 2.28 -4.56 -11.47
C CYS A 65 1.37 -5.26 -12.50
N ALA A 66 1.89 -6.37 -13.04
CA ALA A 66 1.11 -7.23 -13.92
C ALA A 66 -0.06 -7.88 -13.17
N ALA A 67 -1.24 -7.89 -13.77
CA ALA A 67 -2.43 -8.49 -13.14
C ALA A 67 -2.24 -9.96 -12.75
N ALA A 68 -1.44 -10.71 -13.53
CA ALA A 68 -1.10 -12.10 -13.22
C ALA A 68 -0.33 -12.27 -11.90
N GLY A 69 0.42 -11.24 -11.46
CA GLY A 69 1.20 -11.25 -10.21
C GLY A 69 0.41 -10.79 -8.98
N GLN A 70 -0.80 -10.25 -9.14
CA GLN A 70 -1.58 -9.64 -8.06
C GLN A 70 -1.83 -10.60 -6.89
N ALA A 71 -2.28 -11.82 -7.19
CA ALA A 71 -2.62 -12.79 -6.17
C ALA A 71 -1.41 -13.19 -5.32
N ALA A 72 -0.24 -13.35 -5.95
CA ALA A 72 1.00 -13.66 -5.27
C ALA A 72 1.46 -12.50 -4.37
N LEU A 73 1.36 -11.25 -4.85
CA LEU A 73 1.73 -10.07 -4.08
C LEU A 73 0.80 -9.92 -2.86
N LEU A 74 -0.51 -10.05 -3.04
CA LEU A 74 -1.47 -9.99 -1.94
C LEU A 74 -1.25 -11.13 -0.92
N ALA A 75 -0.87 -12.32 -1.37
CA ALA A 75 -0.54 -13.43 -0.46
C ALA A 75 0.70 -13.10 0.40
N ALA A 76 1.76 -12.57 -0.21
CA ALA A 76 2.97 -12.16 0.50
C ALA A 76 2.69 -11.04 1.51
N LEU A 77 1.90 -10.02 1.11
CA LEU A 77 1.48 -8.94 2.00
C LEU A 77 0.68 -9.46 3.18
N ARG A 78 -0.28 -10.36 2.96
CA ARG A 78 -1.06 -10.98 4.04
C ARG A 78 -0.21 -11.76 5.03
N GLN A 79 0.79 -12.49 4.53
CA GLN A 79 1.70 -13.26 5.39
C GLN A 79 2.55 -12.35 6.28
N GLN A 80 3.01 -11.21 5.76
CA GLN A 80 3.97 -10.35 6.46
C GLN A 80 3.36 -9.20 7.26
N PHE A 81 2.13 -8.80 6.94
CA PHE A 81 1.43 -7.62 7.50
C PHE A 81 0.04 -7.95 8.05
N SER A 82 -0.16 -9.18 8.52
CA SER A 82 -1.41 -9.53 9.22
C SER A 82 -1.53 -8.74 10.53
N GLY A 83 -2.70 -8.15 10.77
CA GLY A 83 -3.03 -7.49 12.04
C GLY A 83 -2.47 -6.08 12.24
N VAL A 84 -1.72 -5.52 11.29
CA VAL A 84 -1.07 -4.19 11.43
C VAL A 84 -1.81 -3.06 10.72
N GLY A 85 -3.09 -3.23 10.40
CA GLY A 85 -3.91 -2.16 9.82
C GLY A 85 -3.63 -1.81 8.36
N LEU A 86 -2.90 -2.66 7.61
CA LEU A 86 -2.66 -2.48 6.18
C LEU A 86 -3.97 -2.60 5.39
N ARG A 87 -4.33 -1.54 4.66
CA ARG A 87 -5.48 -1.51 3.76
C ARG A 87 -5.04 -1.48 2.31
N TYR A 88 -5.88 -1.98 1.42
CA TYR A 88 -5.57 -1.97 0.00
C TYR A 88 -6.82 -1.85 -0.88
N TRP A 89 -6.62 -1.38 -2.10
CA TRP A 89 -7.55 -1.51 -3.21
C TRP A 89 -6.77 -1.62 -4.52
N VAL A 90 -7.48 -1.99 -5.59
CA VAL A 90 -6.87 -2.23 -6.90
C VAL A 90 -7.63 -1.43 -7.95
N THR A 91 -6.89 -0.71 -8.77
CA THR A 91 -7.41 0.08 -9.88
C THR A 91 -6.84 -0.44 -11.20
N PRO A 92 -7.67 -0.64 -12.25
CA PRO A 92 -7.16 -0.99 -13.58
C PRO A 92 -6.23 0.10 -14.13
N VAL A 93 -5.14 -0.30 -14.77
CA VAL A 93 -4.23 0.60 -15.48
C VAL A 93 -4.47 0.42 -16.97
N VAL A 94 -4.88 1.51 -17.63
CA VAL A 94 -5.15 1.50 -19.07
C VAL A 94 -3.84 1.48 -19.86
N GLU A 95 -2.84 2.21 -19.38
CA GLU A 95 -1.52 2.33 -19.99
C GLU A 95 -0.49 2.70 -18.90
N ALA A 96 0.68 2.07 -18.92
CA ALA A 96 1.86 2.52 -18.21
C ALA A 96 3.09 2.35 -19.12
N GLY A 97 4.06 3.23 -18.93
CA GLY A 97 5.28 3.27 -19.73
C GLY A 97 6.19 4.39 -19.27
N GLU A 98 7.37 4.46 -19.88
CA GLU A 98 8.33 5.54 -19.69
C GLU A 98 8.21 6.49 -20.89
N ILE A 99 8.16 7.80 -20.63
CA ILE A 99 8.24 8.82 -21.68
C ILE A 99 9.72 9.16 -21.86
N ALA A 100 10.22 8.99 -23.08
CA ALA A 100 11.58 9.37 -23.48
C ALA A 100 11.67 10.83 -23.93
#